data_AF-A0AAN8QPN7-F1
#
_entry.id   AF-A0AAN8QPN7-F1
#
_cell.length_a   1.000
_cell.length_b   1.000
_cell.length_c   1.000
_cell.angle_alpha   90.00
_cell.angle_beta   90.00
_cell.angle_gamma   90.00
#
_symmetry.space_group_name_H-M   'P 1'
#
loop_
_entity.id
_entity.type
_entity.pdbx_description
1 polymer ?
#
loop_
_entity_poly.entity_id
_entity_poly.type
_entity_poly.pdbx_seq_one_letter_code
_entity_poly.pdbx_strand_id
1 'polypeptide(L)'
;MVNVCGHTLCESCVDMLFVRGSGTCVQCGTPLRKSNFHMQLFEDPAVDKEVEIRKKVLKVYNKRDFDFSSLREYNDYLEQVEEIVYNLTINLEVEGTKQTMEAYQRANRDIIQKNKGKLQTREQEELEELLLLEH
;
A
#
# COMPACT_ATOMS: atom_id res chain seq x y z
N MET A 1 11.87 11.95 7.80
CA MET A 1 10.52 11.84 7.22
C MET A 1 10.66 11.41 5.77
N VAL A 2 9.80 10.49 5.31
CA VAL A 2 9.72 10.07 3.91
C VAL A 2 8.34 10.42 3.37
N ASN A 3 8.27 10.86 2.12
CA ASN A 3 7.01 11.19 1.45
C ASN A 3 6.52 10.05 0.55
N VAL A 4 5.31 10.20 0.00
CA VAL A 4 4.71 9.18 -0.90
C VAL A 4 5.49 8.93 -2.21
N CYS A 5 6.44 9.79 -2.59
CA CYS A 5 7.31 9.54 -3.74
C CYS A 5 8.60 8.80 -3.38
N GLY A 6 8.88 8.55 -2.10
CA GLY A 6 10.09 7.87 -1.61
C GLY A 6 11.28 8.80 -1.37
N HIS A 7 11.05 10.11 -1.29
CA HIS A 7 12.10 11.09 -1.03
C HIS A 7 12.05 11.57 0.42
N THR A 8 13.22 11.82 1.01
CA THR A 8 13.35 12.14 2.42
C THR A 8 13.52 13.64 2.68
N LEU A 9 12.99 14.08 3.81
CA LEU A 9 13.25 15.38 4.42
C LEU A 9 13.33 15.20 5.94
N CYS A 10 14.14 16.01 6.63
CA CYS A 10 14.06 16.10 8.09
C CYS A 10 12.76 16.82 8.51
N GLU A 11 12.35 16.66 9.77
CA GLU A 11 11.10 17.25 10.28
C GLU A 11 11.05 18.77 10.10
N SER A 12 12.15 19.46 10.42
CA SER A 12 12.24 20.93 10.27
C SER A 12 12.11 21.38 8.81
N CYS A 13 12.65 20.61 7.85
CA CYS A 13 12.47 20.90 6.43
C CYS A 13 11.02 20.72 5.99
N VAL A 14 10.32 19.71 6.51
CA VAL A 14 8.89 19.52 6.24
C VAL A 14 8.08 20.71 6.79
N ASP A 15 8.35 21.13 8.02
CA ASP A 15 7.64 22.25 8.65
C ASP A 15 7.86 23.58 7.92
N MET A 16 9.10 23.83 7.49
CA MET A 16 9.45 25.06 6.78
C MET A 16 8.89 25.09 5.35
N LEU A 17 9.12 24.03 4.56
CA LEU A 17 8.74 23.99 3.14
C LEU A 17 7.23 23.84 2.94
N PHE A 18 6.54 23.18 3.88
CA PHE A 18 5.10 22.94 3.83
C PHE A 18 4.35 23.75 4.90
N VAL A 19 4.84 24.96 5.23
CA VAL A 19 4.21 25.86 6.21
C VAL A 19 2.75 26.20 5.85
N ARG A 20 2.44 26.29 4.54
CA ARG A 20 1.07 26.46 4.02
C ARG A 20 0.30 25.15 3.85
N GLY A 21 0.81 24.04 4.40
CA GLY A 21 0.21 22.71 4.36
C GLY A 21 0.36 21.95 3.04
N SER A 22 0.78 22.61 1.97
CA SER A 22 0.99 22.01 0.64
C SER A 22 2.21 22.62 -0.06
N GLY A 23 2.79 21.88 -0.98
CA GLY A 23 3.99 22.23 -1.74
C GLY A 23 4.33 21.15 -2.77
N THR A 24 5.53 21.20 -3.31
CA THR A 24 6.04 20.18 -4.25
C THR A 24 7.24 19.47 -3.67
N CYS A 25 7.41 18.19 -4.03
CA CYS A 25 8.63 17.46 -3.72
C CYS A 25 9.83 18.17 -4.35
N VAL A 26 10.88 18.44 -3.56
CA VAL A 26 12.08 19.14 -4.03
C VAL A 26 12.97 18.29 -4.95
N GLN A 27 12.76 16.97 -5.01
CA GLN A 27 13.55 16.05 -5.83
C GLN A 27 12.87 15.70 -7.16
N CYS A 28 11.55 15.49 -7.18
CA CYS A 28 10.83 15.09 -8.40
C CYS A 28 9.66 15.98 -8.80
N GLY A 29 9.36 17.05 -8.04
CA GLY A 29 8.28 17.99 -8.37
C GLY A 29 6.86 17.50 -8.08
N THR A 30 6.66 16.27 -7.60
CA THR A 30 5.32 15.75 -7.26
C THR A 30 4.59 16.68 -6.29
N PRO A 31 3.34 17.08 -6.55
CA PRO A 31 2.54 17.84 -5.61
C PRO A 31 2.27 17.04 -4.33
N LEU A 32 2.55 17.63 -3.17
CA LEU A 32 2.46 16.98 -1.86
C LEU A 32 1.73 17.88 -0.85
N ARG A 33 1.02 17.23 0.06
CA ARG A 33 0.52 17.82 1.31
C ARG A 33 1.46 17.45 2.45
N LYS A 34 1.46 18.25 3.51
CA LYS A 34 2.24 17.94 4.73
C LYS A 34 1.90 16.56 5.30
N SER A 35 0.64 16.15 5.22
CA SER A 35 0.16 14.81 5.64
C SER A 35 0.65 13.65 4.77
N ASN A 36 1.33 13.91 3.65
CA ASN A 36 1.94 12.86 2.83
C ASN A 36 3.32 12.42 3.33
N PHE A 37 3.87 13.10 4.35
CA PHE A 37 5.10 12.71 5.01
C PHE A 37 4.79 11.80 6.19
N HIS A 38 5.62 10.77 6.39
CA HIS A 38 5.56 9.86 7.52
C HIS A 38 6.97 9.59 8.08
N MET A 39 7.01 9.00 9.28
CA MET A 39 8.24 8.56 9.90
C MET A 39 8.86 7.45 9.03
N GLN A 40 10.15 7.58 8.77
CA GLN A 40 10.90 6.57 8.01
C GLN A 40 11.24 5.43 8.97
N LEU A 41 10.89 4.20 8.61
CA LEU A 41 11.13 3.03 9.44
C LEU A 41 12.34 2.22 8.97
N PHE A 42 12.70 2.30 7.68
CA PHE A 42 13.79 1.55 7.09
C PHE A 42 14.95 2.48 6.71
N GLU A 43 16.17 1.94 6.61
CA GLU A 43 17.32 2.73 6.17
C GLU A 43 17.17 3.21 4.72
N ASP A 44 16.58 2.37 3.87
CA ASP A 44 16.29 2.68 2.47
C ASP A 44 14.86 3.26 2.30
N PRO A 45 14.72 4.54 1.91
CA PRO A 45 13.41 5.17 1.66
C PRO A 45 12.59 4.49 0.55
N ALA A 46 13.22 3.76 -0.36
CA ALA A 46 12.52 3.00 -1.40
C ALA A 46 11.72 1.84 -0.79
N VAL A 47 12.23 1.23 0.28
CA VAL A 47 11.53 0.17 1.03
C VAL A 47 10.31 0.75 1.75
N ASP A 48 10.44 1.91 2.42
CA ASP A 48 9.28 2.60 3.02
C ASP A 48 8.20 2.90 1.96
N LYS A 49 8.61 3.39 0.78
CA LYS A 49 7.69 3.66 -0.33
C LYS A 49 6.97 2.39 -0.78
N GLU A 50 7.72 1.31 -1.03
CA GLU A 50 7.18 0.03 -1.48
C GLU A 50 6.18 -0.53 -0.46
N VAL A 51 6.53 -0.53 0.83
CA VAL A 51 5.67 -1.00 1.92
C VAL A 51 4.34 -0.22 1.95
N GLU A 52 4.38 1.10 1.81
CA GLU A 52 3.16 1.91 1.79
C GLU A 52 2.31 1.69 0.53
N ILE A 53 2.94 1.44 -0.62
CA ILE A 53 2.25 1.06 -1.86
C ILE A 53 1.60 -0.32 -1.69
N ARG A 54 2.36 -1.31 -1.23
CA ARG A 54 1.89 -2.68 -0.98
C ARG A 54 0.69 -2.72 -0.05
N LYS A 55 0.71 -1.96 1.06
CA LYS A 55 -0.43 -1.82 1.97
C LYS A 55 -1.69 -1.29 1.26
N LYS A 56 -1.55 -0.38 0.30
CA LYS A 56 -2.68 0.15 -0.48
C LYS A 56 -3.18 -0.85 -1.51
N VAL A 57 -2.27 -1.51 -2.22
CA VAL A 57 -2.60 -2.53 -3.23
C VAL A 57 -3.33 -3.69 -2.55
N LEU A 58 -2.82 -4.23 -1.44
CA LEU A 58 -3.43 -5.36 -0.72
C LEU A 58 -4.80 -5.04 -0.09
N LYS A 59 -5.12 -3.76 0.15
CA LYS A 59 -6.50 -3.35 0.55
C LYS A 59 -7.52 -3.54 -0.56
N VAL A 60 -7.08 -3.50 -1.83
CA VAL A 60 -7.91 -3.69 -3.03
C VAL A 60 -7.79 -5.14 -3.51
N TYR A 61 -6.58 -5.67 -3.57
CA TYR A 61 -6.25 -7.03 -3.98
C TYR A 61 -6.22 -7.96 -2.75
N ASN A 62 -7.40 -8.22 -2.17
CA ASN A 62 -7.55 -8.98 -0.93
C ASN A 62 -8.18 -10.37 -1.09
N LYS A 63 -8.08 -11.00 -2.27
CA LYS A 63 -8.43 -12.42 -2.45
C LYS A 63 -7.39 -13.32 -1.79
N ARG A 64 -7.82 -14.48 -1.30
CA ARG A 64 -6.96 -15.50 -0.66
C ARG A 64 -6.97 -16.78 -1.48
N ASP A 65 -6.09 -17.71 -1.14
CA ASP A 65 -5.93 -19.01 -1.80
C ASP A 65 -7.26 -19.76 -2.01
N PHE A 66 -8.14 -19.77 -1.00
CA PHE A 66 -9.46 -20.40 -1.07
C PHE A 66 -10.46 -19.71 -2.02
N ASP A 67 -10.17 -18.51 -2.51
CA ASP A 67 -10.99 -17.82 -3.51
C ASP A 67 -10.69 -18.29 -4.96
N PHE A 68 -9.73 -19.20 -5.13
CA PHE A 68 -9.27 -19.72 -6.43
C PHE A 68 -9.48 -21.22 -6.57
N SER A 69 -9.59 -21.71 -7.80
CA SER A 69 -9.82 -23.13 -8.07
C SER A 69 -8.52 -23.95 -8.07
N SER A 70 -7.38 -23.28 -8.20
CA SER A 70 -6.07 -23.91 -8.19
C SER A 70 -4.98 -23.01 -7.60
N LEU A 71 -3.91 -23.63 -7.10
CA LEU A 71 -2.72 -22.92 -6.64
C LEU A 71 -2.09 -22.07 -7.75
N ARG A 72 -2.19 -22.51 -9.01
CA ARG A 72 -1.64 -21.77 -10.16
C ARG A 72 -2.35 -20.43 -10.35
N GLU A 73 -3.68 -20.42 -10.35
CA GLU A 73 -4.47 -19.19 -10.47
C GLU A 73 -4.17 -18.22 -9.32
N TYR A 74 -4.00 -18.74 -8.10
CA TYR A 74 -3.62 -17.92 -6.96
C TYR A 74 -2.22 -17.31 -7.12
N ASN A 75 -1.24 -18.10 -7.58
CA ASN A 75 0.11 -17.60 -7.82
C ASN A 75 0.15 -16.57 -8.96
N ASP A 76 -0.59 -16.79 -10.04
CA ASP A 76 -0.70 -15.81 -11.14
C ASP A 76 -1.33 -14.49 -10.64
N TYR A 77 -2.29 -14.57 -9.71
CA TYR A 77 -2.85 -13.41 -9.03
C TYR A 77 -1.85 -12.69 -8.12
N LEU A 78 -1.02 -13.44 -7.36
CA LEU A 78 0.03 -12.85 -6.54
C LEU A 78 1.09 -12.15 -7.41
N GLU A 79 1.49 -12.75 -8.53
CA GLU A 79 2.42 -12.14 -9.48
C GLU A 79 1.86 -10.83 -10.05
N GLN A 80 0.56 -10.79 -10.40
CA GLN A 80 -0.11 -9.56 -10.81
C GLN A 80 -0.05 -8.47 -9.73
N VAL A 81 -0.20 -8.85 -8.45
CA VAL A 81 -0.06 -7.90 -7.33
C VAL A 81 1.36 -7.36 -7.25
N GLU A 82 2.38 -8.22 -7.40
CA GLU A 82 3.78 -7.80 -7.41
C GLU A 82 4.11 -6.87 -8.58
N GLU A 83 3.59 -7.14 -9.78
CA GLU A 83 3.77 -6.27 -10.95
C GLU A 83 3.21 -4.86 -10.68
N ILE A 84 2.02 -4.77 -10.09
CA ILE A 84 1.40 -3.50 -9.71
C ILE A 84 2.26 -2.77 -8.67
N VAL A 85 2.70 -3.46 -7.62
CA VAL A 85 3.54 -2.87 -6.56
C VAL A 85 4.86 -2.38 -7.14
N TYR A 86 5.50 -3.19 -7.98
CA TYR A 86 6.75 -2.85 -8.65
C TYR A 86 6.60 -1.59 -9.50
N ASN A 87 5.64 -1.59 -10.42
CA ASN A 87 5.38 -0.47 -11.34
C ASN A 87 5.19 0.86 -10.58
N LEU A 88 4.36 0.85 -9.53
CA LEU A 88 4.12 2.03 -8.71
C LEU A 88 5.35 2.44 -7.88
N THR A 89 6.18 1.49 -7.45
CA THR A 89 7.38 1.75 -6.65
C THR A 89 8.45 2.46 -7.48
N ILE A 90 8.70 1.98 -8.70
CA ILE A 90 9.71 2.56 -9.60
C ILE A 90 9.17 3.70 -10.49
N ASN A 91 7.88 4.03 -10.36
CA ASN A 91 7.15 5.00 -11.18
C ASN A 91 7.10 4.63 -12.68
N LEU A 92 7.02 3.34 -12.99
CA LEU A 92 6.80 2.81 -14.33
C LEU A 92 5.29 2.69 -14.60
N GLU A 93 4.85 3.16 -15.78
CA GLU A 93 3.44 3.04 -16.24
C GLU A 93 2.38 3.36 -15.18
N VAL A 94 2.63 4.39 -14.36
CA VAL A 94 1.84 4.70 -13.16
C VAL A 94 0.36 4.90 -13.48
N GLU A 95 0.05 5.64 -14.53
CA GLU A 95 -1.34 5.93 -14.89
C GLU A 95 -2.07 4.69 -15.43
N GLY A 96 -1.41 3.86 -16.24
CA GLY A 96 -1.98 2.60 -16.70
C GLY A 96 -2.24 1.64 -15.54
N THR A 97 -1.27 1.53 -14.62
CA THR A 97 -1.38 0.69 -13.43
C THR A 97 -2.53 1.15 -12.53
N LYS A 98 -2.67 2.46 -12.29
CA LYS A 98 -3.81 3.01 -11.53
C LYS A 98 -5.15 2.72 -12.20
N GLN A 99 -5.25 2.87 -13.52
CA GLN A 99 -6.49 2.57 -14.26
C GLN A 99 -6.88 1.09 -14.12
N THR A 100 -5.90 0.18 -14.24
CA THR A 100 -6.12 -1.25 -14.00
C THR A 100 -6.61 -1.52 -12.59
N MET A 101 -6.00 -0.91 -11.57
CA MET A 101 -6.45 -1.03 -10.18
C MET A 101 -7.87 -0.49 -9.97
N GLU A 102 -8.21 0.67 -10.54
CA GLU A 102 -9.55 1.25 -10.44
C GLU A 102 -10.61 0.40 -11.12
N ALA A 103 -10.30 -0.16 -12.29
CA ALA A 103 -11.17 -1.09 -12.99
C ALA A 103 -11.40 -2.36 -12.17
N TYR A 104 -10.33 -2.94 -11.61
CA TYR A 104 -10.42 -4.10 -10.73
C TYR A 104 -11.27 -3.79 -9.48
N GLN A 105 -11.02 -2.66 -8.82
CA GLN A 105 -11.76 -2.25 -7.64
C GLN A 105 -13.26 -2.07 -7.92
N ARG A 106 -13.61 -1.50 -9.08
CA ARG A 106 -15.00 -1.34 -9.52
C ARG A 106 -15.66 -2.70 -9.78
N ALA A 107 -14.98 -3.60 -10.49
CA ALA A 107 -15.49 -4.92 -10.84
C ALA A 107 -15.62 -5.87 -9.64
N ASN A 108 -14.76 -5.72 -8.63
CA ASN A 108 -14.69 -6.62 -7.47
C ASN A 108 -15.18 -5.98 -6.16
N ARG A 109 -15.89 -4.83 -6.22
CA ARG A 109 -16.27 -4.02 -5.05
C ARG A 109 -16.87 -4.85 -3.91
N ASP A 110 -17.84 -5.72 -4.21
CA ASP A 110 -18.55 -6.50 -3.20
C ASP A 110 -17.66 -7.59 -2.58
N ILE A 111 -16.82 -8.23 -3.39
CA ILE A 111 -15.83 -9.22 -2.93
C ILE A 111 -14.83 -8.55 -2.00
N ILE A 112 -14.29 -7.38 -2.41
CA ILE A 112 -13.33 -6.62 -1.63
C ILE A 112 -13.91 -6.25 -0.27
N GLN A 113 -15.16 -5.75 -0.25
CA GLN A 113 -15.83 -5.36 0.98
C GLN A 113 -16.09 -6.56 1.91
N LYS A 114 -16.51 -7.70 1.34
CA LYS A 114 -16.72 -8.96 2.08
C LYS A 114 -15.41 -9.47 2.69
N ASN A 115 -14.32 -9.48 1.92
CA ASN A 115 -13.03 -9.96 2.38
C ASN A 115 -12.43 -9.06 3.47
N LYS A 116 -12.66 -7.75 3.39
CA LYS A 116 -12.24 -6.81 4.43
C LYS A 116 -12.86 -7.10 5.80
N GLY A 117 -14.14 -7.47 5.83
CA GLY A 117 -14.82 -7.85 7.08
C GLY A 117 -14.29 -9.18 7.65
N LYS A 118 -14.10 -10.18 6.79
CA LYS A 118 -13.57 -11.50 7.20
C LYS A 118 -12.15 -11.43 7.77
N LEU A 119 -11.28 -10.60 7.18
CA LEU A 119 -9.89 -10.45 7.63
C LEU A 119 -9.83 -9.90 9.05
N GLN A 120 -10.57 -8.82 9.32
CA GLN A 120 -10.60 -8.22 10.65
C GLN A 120 -11.07 -9.22 11.71
N THR A 121 -12.16 -9.94 11.46
CA THR A 121 -12.70 -10.90 12.42
C THR A 121 -11.76 -12.09 12.64
N ARG A 122 -11.29 -12.73 11.56
CA ARG A 122 -10.51 -13.96 11.67
C ARG A 122 -9.09 -13.73 12.22
N GLU A 123 -8.41 -12.67 11.79
CA GLU A 123 -7.06 -12.35 12.31
C GLU A 123 -7.13 -11.90 13.78
N GLN A 124 -8.23 -11.25 14.20
CA GLN A 124 -8.46 -10.93 15.62
C GLN A 124 -8.72 -12.20 16.44
N GLU A 125 -9.58 -13.10 15.96
CA GLU A 125 -9.88 -14.37 16.64
C GLU A 125 -8.61 -15.26 16.79
N GLU A 126 -7.84 -15.44 15.71
CA GLU A 126 -6.59 -16.22 15.75
C GLU A 126 -5.55 -15.59 16.70
N LEU A 127 -5.46 -14.26 16.74
CA LEU A 127 -4.57 -13.56 17.66
C LEU A 127 -5.02 -13.67 19.12
N GLU A 128 -6.31 -13.54 19.40
CA GLU A 128 -6.88 -13.74 20.74
C GLU A 128 -6.64 -15.16 21.25
N GLU A 129 -6.81 -16.17 20.39
CA GLU A 129 -6.56 -17.57 20.75
C GLU A 129 -5.08 -17.82 21.08
N LEU A 130 -4.15 -17.28 20.30
CA LEU A 130 -2.71 -17.36 20.59
C LEU A 130 -2.34 -16.69 21.92
N LEU A 131 -2.92 -15.51 22.22
CA LEU A 131 -2.69 -14.81 23.48
C LEU A 131 -3.24 -15.58 24.69
N LEU A 132 -4.33 -16.32 24.52
CA LEU A 132 -4.89 -17.19 25.56
C LEU A 132 -4.02 -18.43 25.84
N LEU A 133 -3.26 -18.90 24.85
CA LEU A 133 -2.34 -20.04 24.99
C LEU A 133 -1.01 -19.68 25.67
N GLU A 134 -0.64 -18.39 25.71
CA GLU A 134 0.55 -17.90 26.41
C GLU A 134 0.35 -17.70 27.92
N HIS A 135 -0.87 -17.88 28.42
CA HIS A 135 -1.28 -17.62 29.81
C HIS A 135 -1.59 -18.90 30.61
#